data_AF-A0A2R9SVE5-F1
#
_entry.id   AF-A0A2R9SVE5-F1
#
_cell.length_a   1.000
_cell.length_b   1.000
_cell.length_c   1.000
_cell.angle_alpha   90.00
_cell.angle_beta   90.00
_cell.angle_gamma   90.00
#
_symmetry.space_group_name_H-M   'P 1'
#
loop_
_entity.id
_entity.type
_entity.pdbx_description
1 polymer ?
#
loop_
_entity_poly.entity_id
_entity_poly.type
_entity_poly.pdbx_seq_one_letter_code
_entity_poly.pdbx_strand_id
1 'polypeptide(L)'
;MKERSFLSIKMILVLSLFVSLLAGCGAPNIKDTYPLESVNRDGNATSYVYRAADKSVPEVAGELMAANTPDQSSPEDTERMFLVYGDEYYHLQQDPQKPTDTLIEIDSKEYVQRNYDSSFLRGYLTAVLIGNLFDSMGGGGGYRGYTSKDVYKPKQGNYKKPTSQDKKIAPPLTVDRSGKITRRGQDAVGTGGSLFKRNPTSSGDRGSIKRGESGGGLFDSPKKSYTKPKTRIGSGGISRRGRR
;
A
#
# COMPACT_ATOMS: atom_id res chain seq x y z
N MET A 1 -14.46 28.48 45.43
CA MET A 1 -14.17 28.66 43.99
C MET A 1 -13.02 27.78 43.46
N LYS A 2 -12.28 27.02 44.29
CA LYS A 2 -11.14 26.18 43.86
C LYS A 2 -11.51 24.84 43.20
N GLU A 3 -12.59 24.19 43.64
CA GLU A 3 -13.05 22.88 43.15
C GLU A 3 -13.42 22.87 41.65
N ARG A 4 -14.08 23.94 41.17
CA ARG A 4 -14.50 24.05 39.76
C ARG A 4 -13.32 24.24 38.80
N SER A 5 -12.20 24.80 39.27
CA SER A 5 -11.00 25.02 38.46
C SER A 5 -10.27 23.71 38.14
N PHE A 6 -10.16 22.81 39.13
CA PHE A 6 -9.54 21.50 38.92
C PHE A 6 -10.35 20.59 38.00
N LEU A 7 -11.68 20.73 37.99
CA LEU A 7 -12.56 19.96 37.12
C LEU A 7 -12.44 20.41 35.66
N SER A 8 -12.33 21.72 35.41
CA SER A 8 -12.09 22.28 34.08
C SER A 8 -10.70 21.91 33.54
N ILE A 9 -9.66 21.92 34.38
CA ILE A 9 -8.31 21.51 33.98
C ILE A 9 -8.30 20.02 33.60
N LYS A 10 -8.96 19.15 34.38
CA LYS A 10 -9.10 17.72 34.05
C LYS A 10 -9.86 17.51 32.74
N MET A 11 -10.95 18.25 32.51
CA MET A 11 -11.71 18.16 31.26
C MET A 11 -10.89 18.61 30.05
N ILE A 12 -10.08 19.66 30.18
CA ILE A 12 -9.17 20.12 29.12
C ILE A 12 -8.10 19.07 28.83
N LEU A 13 -7.50 18.45 29.85
CA LEU A 13 -6.49 17.40 29.68
C LEU A 13 -7.06 16.14 28.99
N VAL A 14 -8.26 15.73 29.39
CA VAL A 14 -8.96 14.59 28.78
C VAL A 14 -9.34 14.93 27.34
N LEU A 15 -9.84 16.13 27.07
CA LEU A 15 -10.18 16.57 25.72
C LEU A 15 -8.94 16.67 24.82
N SER A 16 -7.80 17.16 25.33
CA SER A 16 -6.54 17.17 24.57
C SER A 16 -6.03 15.77 24.25
N LEU A 17 -6.24 14.81 25.16
CA LEU A 17 -5.92 13.40 24.93
C LEU A 17 -6.83 12.79 23.86
N PHE A 18 -8.13 13.08 23.91
CA PHE A 18 -9.09 12.60 22.90
C PHE A 18 -8.85 13.20 21.51
N VAL A 19 -8.48 14.48 21.43
CA VAL A 19 -8.14 15.13 20.15
C VAL A 19 -6.86 14.54 19.56
N SER A 20 -5.86 14.21 20.38
CA SER A 20 -4.65 13.53 19.91
C SER A 20 -4.91 12.07 19.50
N LEU A 21 -5.86 11.39 20.13
CA LEU A 21 -6.33 10.06 19.70
C LEU A 21 -7.15 10.11 18.38
N LEU A 22 -7.92 11.18 18.14
CA LEU A 22 -8.71 11.36 16.91
C LEU A 22 -7.89 11.84 15.71
N ALA A 23 -6.75 12.51 15.95
CA ALA A 23 -5.78 12.86 14.91
C ALA A 23 -4.99 11.65 14.37
N GLY A 24 -5.19 10.45 14.95
CA GLY A 24 -4.77 9.17 14.39
C GLY A 24 -5.57 8.80 13.13
N CYS A 25 -5.60 9.68 12.13
CA CYS A 25 -5.92 9.26 10.78
C CYS A 25 -4.83 8.29 10.38
N GLY A 26 -5.20 7.01 10.19
CA GLY A 26 -4.26 5.92 9.95
C GLY A 26 -3.22 6.33 8.92
N ALA A 27 -1.97 6.45 9.37
CA ALA A 27 -0.80 6.70 8.56
C ALA A 27 -0.88 5.86 7.27
N PRO A 28 -0.81 6.46 6.06
CA PRO A 28 -0.81 5.69 4.83
C PRO A 28 0.31 4.66 4.88
N ASN A 29 -0.05 3.39 4.96
CA ASN A 29 0.92 2.31 4.86
C ASN A 29 1.50 2.39 3.45
N ILE A 30 2.82 2.41 3.27
CA ILE A 30 3.42 2.48 1.93
C ILE A 30 2.91 1.36 1.04
N LYS A 31 2.69 0.19 1.63
CA LYS A 31 2.17 -1.02 0.98
C LYS A 31 0.79 -0.80 0.37
N ASP A 32 0.02 0.14 0.92
CA ASP A 32 -1.36 0.45 0.53
C ASP A 32 -1.40 1.66 -0.40
N THR A 33 -0.34 2.45 -0.42
CA THR A 33 -0.29 3.75 -1.10
C THR A 33 0.39 3.65 -2.45
N TYR A 34 1.46 2.85 -2.54
CA TYR A 34 2.33 2.79 -3.70
C TYR A 34 2.36 1.38 -4.31
N PRO A 35 2.30 1.24 -5.65
CA PRO A 35 2.44 -0.05 -6.30
C PRO A 35 3.84 -0.66 -6.04
N LEU A 36 3.86 -1.95 -5.71
CA LEU A 36 5.08 -2.73 -5.58
C LEU A 36 5.67 -3.02 -6.96
N GLU A 37 6.92 -2.59 -7.16
CA GLU A 37 7.67 -2.70 -8.40
C GLU A 37 8.57 -3.94 -8.41
N SER A 38 9.27 -4.20 -7.31
CA SER A 38 10.28 -5.26 -7.26
C SER A 38 10.49 -5.77 -5.84
N VAL A 39 10.94 -7.02 -5.74
CA VAL A 39 11.27 -7.66 -4.47
C VAL A 39 12.63 -8.33 -4.56
N ASN A 40 13.44 -8.21 -3.52
CA ASN A 40 14.59 -9.04 -3.25
C ASN A 40 14.47 -9.64 -1.84
N ARG A 41 14.72 -10.94 -1.70
CA ARG A 41 14.62 -11.65 -0.43
C ARG A 41 15.59 -12.82 -0.36
N ASP A 42 16.30 -12.89 0.75
CA ASP A 42 17.12 -14.02 1.15
C ASP A 42 17.06 -14.20 2.68
N GLY A 43 16.30 -15.20 3.14
CA GLY A 43 16.02 -15.40 4.57
C GLY A 43 15.35 -14.17 5.22
N ASN A 44 16.04 -13.58 6.19
CA ASN A 44 15.61 -12.38 6.93
C ASN A 44 16.05 -11.06 6.25
N ALA A 45 16.94 -11.13 5.24
CA ALA A 45 17.32 -9.97 4.45
C ALA A 45 16.26 -9.74 3.37
N THR A 46 15.46 -8.67 3.50
CA THR A 46 14.39 -8.34 2.55
C THR A 46 14.52 -6.91 2.05
N SER A 47 14.20 -6.71 0.78
CA SER A 47 14.11 -5.40 0.11
C SER A 47 12.88 -5.36 -0.77
N TYR A 48 11.99 -4.39 -0.53
CA TYR A 48 10.78 -4.17 -1.32
C TYR A 48 10.83 -2.79 -1.94
N VAL A 49 10.65 -2.72 -3.26
CA VAL A 49 10.71 -1.45 -3.99
C VAL A 49 9.32 -1.09 -4.48
N TYR A 50 8.87 0.09 -4.08
CA TYR A 50 7.59 0.68 -4.47
C TYR A 50 7.82 1.90 -5.35
N ARG A 51 6.84 2.25 -6.18
CA ARG A 51 6.91 3.42 -7.05
C ARG A 51 5.90 4.48 -6.65
N ALA A 52 6.39 5.67 -6.34
CA ALA A 52 5.59 6.89 -6.23
C ALA A 52 5.62 7.61 -7.57
N ALA A 53 4.56 7.43 -8.36
CA ALA A 53 4.42 8.10 -9.64
C ALA A 53 4.15 9.60 -9.44
N ASP A 54 4.84 10.43 -10.22
CA ASP A 54 4.65 11.88 -10.30
C ASP A 54 4.77 12.58 -8.93
N LYS A 55 5.71 12.10 -8.10
CA LYS A 55 6.09 12.69 -6.81
C LYS A 55 7.61 12.70 -6.66
N SER A 56 8.14 13.83 -6.22
CA SER A 56 9.57 14.00 -5.94
C SER A 56 9.99 13.34 -4.62
N VAL A 57 11.30 13.13 -4.45
CA VAL A 57 11.86 12.51 -3.24
C VAL A 57 11.48 13.26 -1.96
N PRO A 58 11.60 14.61 -1.88
CA PRO A 58 11.21 15.35 -0.69
C PRO A 58 9.70 15.32 -0.40
N GLU A 59 8.85 15.34 -1.44
CA GLU A 59 7.40 15.23 -1.26
C GLU A 59 7.02 13.86 -0.66
N VAL A 60 7.59 12.78 -1.20
CA VAL A 60 7.38 11.45 -0.65
C VAL A 60 7.93 11.36 0.78
N ALA A 61 9.15 11.87 1.03
CA ALA A 61 9.72 11.89 2.37
C ALA A 61 8.82 12.60 3.38
N GLY A 62 8.31 13.79 3.01
CA GLY A 62 7.39 14.56 3.84
C GLY A 62 6.09 13.81 4.14
N GLU A 63 5.51 13.13 3.16
CA GLU A 63 4.31 12.30 3.37
C GLU A 63 4.57 11.15 4.35
N LEU A 64 5.72 10.48 4.24
CA LEU A 64 6.09 9.37 5.11
C LEU A 64 6.40 9.82 6.53
N MET A 65 7.10 10.94 6.68
CA MET A 65 7.42 11.55 7.97
C MET A 65 6.17 12.10 8.67
N ALA A 66 5.21 12.64 7.92
CA ALA A 66 3.93 13.07 8.44
C ALA A 66 3.05 11.89 8.89
N ALA A 67 3.16 10.76 8.20
CA ALA A 67 2.46 9.53 8.52
C ALA A 67 3.06 8.84 9.77
N ASN A 68 4.38 8.75 9.84
CA ASN A 68 5.11 8.20 10.97
C ASN A 68 6.45 8.94 11.13
N THR A 69 6.76 9.38 12.34
CA THR A 69 8.03 10.06 12.63
C THR A 69 9.17 9.04 12.58
N PRO A 70 10.20 9.25 11.74
CA PRO A 70 11.36 8.35 11.72
C PRO A 70 12.26 8.58 12.95
N ASP A 71 12.98 7.54 13.35
CA ASP A 71 14.03 7.64 14.37
C ASP A 71 15.19 8.50 13.86
N GLN A 72 15.43 8.46 12.55
CA GLN A 72 16.41 9.28 11.88
C GLN A 72 15.95 9.60 10.45
N SER A 73 16.19 10.83 9.99
CA SER A 73 16.13 11.23 8.59
C SER A 73 17.49 11.78 8.13
N SER A 74 17.82 11.56 6.87
CA SER A 74 18.92 12.28 6.20
C SER A 74 18.53 13.75 5.95
N PRO A 75 19.49 14.62 5.61
CA PRO A 75 19.15 15.92 5.02
C PRO A 75 18.24 15.77 3.80
N GLU A 76 17.47 16.82 3.53
CA GLU A 76 16.61 16.90 2.35
C GLU A 76 17.45 16.97 1.08
N ASP A 77 17.11 16.14 0.10
CA ASP A 77 17.79 16.05 -1.19
C ASP A 77 16.80 15.55 -2.25
N THR A 78 16.92 16.10 -3.47
CA THR A 78 15.97 15.81 -4.55
C THR A 78 16.21 14.48 -5.24
N GLU A 79 17.42 13.93 -5.12
CA GLU A 79 17.80 12.66 -5.74
C GLU A 79 17.65 11.50 -4.76
N ARG A 80 18.07 11.66 -3.50
CA ARG A 80 18.19 10.55 -2.54
C ARG A 80 17.97 10.99 -1.10
N MET A 81 17.08 10.30 -0.40
CA MET A 81 16.90 10.47 1.04
C MET A 81 16.82 9.14 1.76
N PHE A 82 17.23 9.13 3.04
CA PHE A 82 17.07 7.99 3.93
C PHE A 82 16.17 8.36 5.10
N LEU A 83 15.21 7.49 5.39
CA LEU A 83 14.38 7.52 6.61
C LEU A 83 14.54 6.19 7.34
N VAL A 84 14.77 6.22 8.64
CA VAL A 84 14.96 5.01 9.46
C VAL A 84 13.82 4.87 10.46
N TYR A 85 13.25 3.66 10.50
CA TYR A 85 12.14 3.28 11.36
C TYR A 85 12.48 1.96 12.06
N GLY A 86 13.09 2.03 13.24
CA GLY A 86 13.58 0.87 13.98
C GLY A 86 14.57 0.05 13.16
N ASP A 87 14.16 -1.17 12.77
CA ASP A 87 14.95 -2.08 11.94
C ASP A 87 14.58 -2.03 10.45
N GLU A 88 13.75 -1.07 10.00
CA GLU A 88 13.46 -0.81 8.59
C GLU A 88 14.14 0.48 8.10
N TYR A 89 14.73 0.38 6.91
CA TYR A 89 15.46 1.47 6.25
C TYR A 89 14.79 1.81 4.94
N TYR A 90 14.35 3.05 4.82
CA TYR A 90 13.62 3.54 3.66
C TYR A 90 14.60 4.39 2.86
N HIS A 91 14.96 3.91 1.68
CA HIS A 91 15.83 4.59 0.74
C HIS A 91 14.97 5.13 -0.42
N LEU A 92 14.72 6.42 -0.38
CA LEU A 92 14.00 7.16 -1.42
C LEU A 92 14.99 7.57 -2.50
N GLN A 93 14.68 7.27 -3.75
CA GLN A 93 15.56 7.54 -4.89
C GLN A 93 14.73 8.08 -6.06
N GLN A 94 15.19 9.14 -6.71
CA GLN A 94 14.62 9.56 -7.99
C GLN A 94 14.86 8.46 -9.05
N ASP A 95 13.84 8.15 -9.85
CA ASP A 95 14.01 7.22 -10.97
C ASP A 95 14.81 7.89 -12.10
N PRO A 96 16.01 7.40 -12.47
CA PRO A 96 16.81 8.00 -13.54
C PRO A 96 16.13 7.92 -14.92
N GLN A 97 15.20 6.98 -15.13
CA GLN A 97 14.44 6.85 -16.37
C GLN A 97 13.16 7.69 -16.38
N LYS A 98 12.63 8.02 -15.20
CA LYS A 98 11.46 8.91 -15.04
C LYS A 98 11.67 9.82 -13.83
N PRO A 99 12.39 10.95 -13.98
CA PRO A 99 12.78 11.82 -12.85
C PRO A 99 11.62 12.44 -12.05
N THR A 100 10.40 12.40 -12.60
CA THR A 100 9.17 12.79 -11.89
C THR A 100 8.71 11.75 -10.88
N ASP A 101 9.23 10.52 -10.95
CA ASP A 101 8.88 9.42 -10.06
C ASP A 101 9.96 9.21 -8.99
N THR A 102 9.50 8.74 -7.84
CA THR A 102 10.36 8.30 -6.74
C THR A 102 10.21 6.80 -6.53
N LEU A 103 11.35 6.12 -6.39
CA LEU A 103 11.46 4.73 -5.99
C LEU A 103 11.70 4.68 -4.49
N ILE A 104 10.83 3.97 -3.79
CA ILE A 104 10.84 3.79 -2.35
C ILE A 104 11.33 2.37 -2.08
N GLU A 105 12.57 2.22 -1.68
CA GLU A 105 13.15 0.93 -1.31
C GLU A 105 13.08 0.76 0.22
N ILE A 106 12.30 -0.22 0.68
CA ILE A 106 12.19 -0.59 2.09
C ILE A 106 13.04 -1.82 2.33
N ASP A 107 14.13 -1.64 3.05
CA ASP A 107 15.11 -2.65 3.36
C ASP A 107 15.04 -3.04 4.84
N SER A 108 15.15 -4.34 5.14
CA SER A 108 15.41 -4.77 6.51
C SER A 108 16.84 -4.42 6.91
N LYS A 109 17.07 -4.24 8.21
CA LYS A 109 18.39 -4.04 8.77
C LYS A 109 19.41 -5.06 8.26
N GLU A 110 19.06 -6.34 8.23
CA GLU A 110 19.94 -7.41 7.73
C GLU A 110 20.30 -7.21 6.26
N TYR A 111 19.35 -6.71 5.44
CA TYR A 111 19.60 -6.40 4.05
C TYR A 111 20.60 -5.25 3.91
N VAL A 112 20.41 -4.17 4.69
CA VAL A 112 21.33 -3.02 4.70
C VAL A 112 22.73 -3.45 5.13
N GLN A 113 22.84 -4.14 6.25
CA GLN A 113 24.11 -4.60 6.81
C GLN A 113 24.90 -5.49 5.83
N ARG A 114 24.22 -6.33 5.05
CA ARG A 114 24.90 -7.30 4.16
C ARG A 114 25.22 -6.73 2.79
N ASN A 115 24.38 -5.84 2.28
CA ASN A 115 24.46 -5.43 0.88
C ASN A 115 25.00 -4.01 0.70
N TYR A 116 24.68 -3.06 1.57
CA TYR A 116 25.00 -1.65 1.35
C TYR A 116 26.47 -1.32 1.54
N ASP A 117 26.93 -0.37 0.75
CA ASP A 117 28.23 0.29 0.89
C ASP A 117 28.21 1.22 2.11
N SER A 118 29.04 0.91 3.10
CA SER A 118 29.11 1.69 4.34
C SER A 118 29.61 3.11 4.10
N SER A 119 30.46 3.33 3.10
CA SER A 119 30.96 4.66 2.74
C SER A 119 29.86 5.53 2.15
N PHE A 120 28.99 4.95 1.32
CA PHE A 120 27.79 5.60 0.80
C PHE A 120 26.83 5.97 1.93
N LEU A 121 26.52 5.04 2.83
CA LEU A 121 25.56 5.31 3.92
C LEU A 121 26.03 6.39 4.89
N ARG A 122 27.34 6.58 5.08
CA ARG A 122 27.90 7.66 5.93
C ARG A 122 27.54 9.06 5.43
N GLY A 123 27.20 9.22 4.15
CA GLY A 123 26.71 10.49 3.60
C GLY A 123 25.30 10.86 4.07
N TYR A 124 24.52 9.88 4.53
CA TYR A 124 23.09 10.06 4.84
C TYR A 124 22.74 9.73 6.29
N LEU A 125 23.46 8.79 6.91
CA LEU A 125 23.14 8.24 8.23
C LEU A 125 24.15 8.69 9.29
N THR A 126 23.73 8.68 10.56
CA THR A 126 24.61 9.13 11.66
C THR A 126 25.71 8.11 11.92
N ALA A 127 26.85 8.57 12.43
CA ALA A 127 27.95 7.69 12.80
C ALA A 127 27.54 6.59 13.81
N VAL A 128 26.63 6.91 14.74
CA VAL A 128 26.10 5.95 15.73
C VAL A 128 25.34 4.83 15.03
N LEU A 129 24.46 5.19 14.09
CA LEU A 129 23.64 4.22 13.38
C LEU A 129 24.47 3.37 12.41
N ILE A 130 25.44 3.98 11.73
CA ILE A 130 26.44 3.26 10.92
C ILE A 130 27.26 2.30 11.78
N GLY A 131 27.69 2.74 12.97
CA GLY A 131 28.35 1.88 13.94
C GLY A 131 27.50 0.65 14.23
N ASN A 132 26.26 0.84 14.68
CA ASN A 132 25.34 -0.25 15.00
C ASN A 132 25.03 -1.19 13.82
N LEU A 133 25.05 -0.69 12.58
CA LEU A 133 24.88 -1.52 11.38
C LEU A 133 26.10 -2.41 11.14
N PHE A 134 27.31 -1.87 11.24
CA PHE A 134 28.53 -2.53 10.77
C PHE A 134 29.50 -2.96 11.88
N ASP A 135 29.12 -2.86 13.15
CA ASP A 135 29.93 -3.26 14.31
C ASP A 135 30.26 -4.77 14.30
N SER A 136 29.36 -5.59 13.74
CA SER A 136 29.65 -7.01 13.55
C SER A 136 30.63 -7.21 12.39
N MET A 137 31.83 -7.67 12.73
CA MET A 137 32.97 -7.99 11.88
C MET A 137 32.59 -8.91 10.69
N GLY A 138 32.02 -8.35 9.62
CA GLY A 138 31.53 -9.11 8.46
C GLY A 138 30.43 -8.44 7.62
N GLY A 139 29.89 -7.30 8.06
CA GLY A 139 28.88 -6.53 7.31
C GLY A 139 29.48 -5.58 6.26
N GLY A 140 28.80 -5.42 5.12
CA GLY A 140 29.12 -4.45 4.09
C GLY A 140 29.10 -5.07 2.70
N GLY A 141 28.54 -4.37 1.73
CA GLY A 141 28.60 -4.73 0.31
C GLY A 141 28.86 -3.50 -0.55
N GLY A 142 28.63 -3.62 -1.86
CA GLY A 142 28.81 -2.51 -2.78
C GLY A 142 27.53 -1.71 -3.04
N TYR A 143 26.38 -2.17 -2.55
CA TYR A 143 25.06 -1.70 -2.98
C TYR A 143 24.82 -0.24 -2.60
N ARG A 144 24.27 0.54 -3.53
CA ARG A 144 23.99 1.98 -3.37
C ARG A 144 22.53 2.34 -3.70
N GLY A 145 21.65 1.35 -3.61
CA GLY A 145 20.21 1.51 -3.90
C GLY A 145 19.78 0.95 -5.25
N TYR A 146 18.47 0.82 -5.41
CA TYR A 146 17.81 0.15 -6.53
C TYR A 146 18.20 0.67 -7.91
N THR A 147 18.42 1.97 -8.04
CA THR A 147 18.86 2.59 -9.30
C THR A 147 20.26 2.14 -9.75
N SER A 148 21.04 1.59 -8.82
CA SER A 148 22.44 1.20 -9.02
C SER A 148 22.67 -0.31 -9.00
N LYS A 149 21.59 -1.10 -8.88
CA LYS A 149 21.62 -2.56 -8.67
C LYS A 149 22.40 -3.36 -9.72
N ASP A 150 22.56 -2.82 -10.93
CA ASP A 150 23.26 -3.49 -12.03
C ASP A 150 24.78 -3.34 -11.91
N VAL A 151 25.25 -2.19 -11.44
CA VAL A 151 26.67 -1.87 -11.22
C VAL A 151 27.11 -2.38 -9.84
N TYR A 152 26.29 -2.12 -8.84
CA TYR A 152 26.52 -2.47 -7.47
C TYR A 152 25.50 -3.52 -7.05
N LYS A 153 25.81 -4.79 -7.30
CA LYS A 153 24.88 -5.89 -7.03
C LYS A 153 24.81 -6.18 -5.53
N PRO A 154 23.61 -6.45 -4.99
CA PRO A 154 23.51 -6.98 -3.63
C PRO A 154 24.25 -8.33 -3.56
N LYS A 155 24.89 -8.59 -2.43
CA LYS A 155 25.56 -9.87 -2.15
C LYS A 155 24.56 -11.02 -2.03
N GLN A 156 23.34 -10.73 -1.60
CA GLN A 156 22.30 -11.72 -1.35
C GLN A 156 21.00 -11.44 -2.09
N GLY A 157 20.39 -12.55 -2.50
CA GLY A 157 19.16 -12.58 -3.26
C GLY A 157 19.29 -11.93 -4.64
N ASN A 158 18.19 -11.95 -5.39
CA ASN A 158 18.09 -11.32 -6.70
C ASN A 158 16.75 -10.61 -6.81
N TYR A 159 16.78 -9.40 -7.37
CA TYR A 159 15.56 -8.68 -7.69
C TYR A 159 14.73 -9.46 -8.72
N LYS A 160 13.45 -9.65 -8.41
CA LYS A 160 12.49 -10.32 -9.27
C LYS A 160 11.17 -9.59 -9.30
N LYS A 161 10.37 -9.92 -10.32
CA LYS A 161 8.98 -9.46 -10.39
C LYS A 161 8.21 -9.96 -9.16
N PRO A 162 7.40 -9.11 -8.51
CA PRO A 162 6.64 -9.51 -7.34
C PRO A 162 5.65 -10.65 -7.65
N THR A 163 5.65 -11.68 -6.82
CA THR A 163 4.70 -12.80 -6.90
C THR A 163 3.35 -12.42 -6.28
N SER A 164 2.33 -13.26 -6.48
CA SER A 164 1.03 -13.08 -5.80
C SER A 164 1.11 -13.18 -4.28
N GLN A 165 2.16 -13.81 -3.72
CA GLN A 165 2.38 -13.83 -2.26
C GLN A 165 2.99 -12.52 -1.78
N ASP A 166 3.97 -11.98 -2.53
CA ASP A 166 4.56 -10.67 -2.24
C ASP A 166 3.51 -9.57 -2.31
N LYS A 167 2.62 -9.65 -3.32
CA LYS A 167 1.44 -8.79 -3.48
C LYS A 167 0.26 -9.12 -2.55
N LYS A 168 0.40 -10.05 -1.61
CA LYS A 168 -0.57 -10.26 -0.51
C LYS A 168 -0.06 -9.67 0.79
N ILE A 169 1.26 -9.59 0.93
CA ILE A 169 1.91 -8.85 2.02
C ILE A 169 1.68 -7.35 1.83
N ALA A 170 1.54 -6.89 0.59
CA ALA A 170 0.86 -5.63 0.23
C ALA A 170 -0.62 -5.91 -0.08
N PRO A 171 -1.61 -5.25 0.53
CA PRO A 171 -3.01 -5.48 0.17
C PRO A 171 -3.33 -4.94 -1.23
N PRO A 172 -4.41 -5.43 -1.87
CA PRO A 172 -4.69 -5.10 -3.26
C PRO A 172 -5.07 -3.63 -3.43
N LEU A 173 -4.27 -2.91 -4.23
CA LEU A 173 -4.69 -1.65 -4.83
C LEU A 173 -5.84 -1.95 -5.81
N THR A 174 -7.05 -1.50 -5.49
CA THR A 174 -8.09 -1.37 -6.51
C THR A 174 -7.64 -0.32 -7.51
N VAL A 175 -7.85 -0.57 -8.80
CA VAL A 175 -7.33 0.23 -9.93
C VAL A 175 -7.58 1.74 -9.78
N ASP A 176 -8.63 2.14 -9.06
CA ASP A 176 -9.02 3.54 -8.87
C ASP A 176 -8.86 4.05 -7.42
N ARG A 177 -8.23 3.29 -6.51
CA ARG A 177 -8.26 3.50 -5.03
C ARG A 177 -9.67 3.67 -4.43
N SER A 178 -10.73 3.48 -5.21
CA SER A 178 -12.13 3.60 -4.81
C SER A 178 -12.79 2.23 -4.65
N GLY A 179 -12.25 1.38 -3.79
CA GLY A 179 -12.77 0.04 -3.56
C GLY A 179 -13.99 0.02 -2.64
N LYS A 180 -15.22 0.16 -3.16
CA LYS A 180 -16.43 -0.22 -2.41
C LYS A 180 -16.62 -1.73 -2.50
N ILE A 181 -16.40 -2.45 -1.39
CA ILE A 181 -16.71 -3.89 -1.30
C ILE A 181 -18.23 -4.04 -1.36
N THR A 182 -18.77 -4.32 -2.55
CA THR A 182 -20.13 -4.82 -2.67
C THR A 182 -20.08 -6.34 -2.52
N ARG A 183 -20.57 -6.87 -1.40
CA ARG A 183 -20.81 -8.31 -1.27
C ARG A 183 -21.88 -8.69 -2.30
N ARG A 184 -21.55 -9.63 -3.19
CA ARG A 184 -22.51 -10.21 -4.12
C ARG A 184 -23.50 -11.06 -3.32
N GLY A 185 -24.66 -10.46 -3.03
CA GLY A 185 -25.77 -11.11 -2.35
C GLY A 185 -26.49 -10.12 -1.43
N GLN A 186 -27.64 -9.65 -1.92
CA GLN A 186 -28.66 -8.83 -1.25
C GLN A 186 -28.41 -7.32 -1.19
N ASP A 187 -29.19 -6.64 -2.04
CA ASP A 187 -29.53 -5.23 -1.93
C ASP A 187 -30.24 -4.94 -0.61
N ALA A 188 -30.00 -3.72 -0.10
CA ALA A 188 -30.51 -3.12 1.14
C ALA A 188 -29.68 -3.39 2.41
N VAL A 189 -28.81 -2.42 2.72
CA VAL A 189 -28.43 -2.13 4.10
C VAL A 189 -29.65 -1.50 4.79
N GLY A 190 -30.29 -2.24 5.69
CA GLY A 190 -31.35 -1.69 6.53
C GLY A 190 -30.81 -0.55 7.39
N THR A 191 -31.57 0.54 7.47
CA THR A 191 -31.26 1.66 8.36
C THR A 191 -31.38 1.18 9.82
N GLY A 192 -30.25 1.05 10.50
CA GLY A 192 -30.15 0.80 11.95
C GLY A 192 -30.07 -0.68 12.33
N GLY A 193 -28.85 -1.22 12.50
CA GLY A 193 -28.68 -2.55 13.12
C GLY A 193 -27.24 -3.08 13.13
N SER A 194 -26.72 -3.29 14.34
CA SER A 194 -25.39 -3.82 14.70
C SER A 194 -24.90 -5.05 13.90
N LEU A 195 -23.58 -5.10 13.67
CA LEU A 195 -22.80 -6.13 12.94
C LEU A 195 -23.01 -7.58 13.42
N PHE A 196 -23.61 -7.79 14.60
CA PHE A 196 -23.72 -9.12 15.23
C PHE A 196 -25.15 -9.62 15.43
N LYS A 197 -26.18 -8.88 15.02
CA LYS A 197 -27.58 -9.34 15.16
C LYS A 197 -28.26 -9.51 13.80
N ARG A 198 -28.40 -10.76 13.36
CA ARG A 198 -29.26 -11.13 12.24
C ARG A 198 -30.58 -11.65 12.77
N ASN A 199 -31.70 -11.01 12.39
CA ASN A 199 -33.03 -11.62 12.45
C ASN A 199 -33.27 -12.33 11.11
N PRO A 200 -33.41 -13.66 11.07
CA PRO A 200 -33.73 -14.36 9.84
C PRO A 200 -35.22 -14.20 9.50
N THR A 201 -35.54 -13.51 8.40
CA THR A 201 -36.88 -13.58 7.80
C THR A 201 -37.02 -14.88 7.03
N SER A 202 -38.01 -15.71 7.39
CA SER A 202 -38.19 -17.10 6.96
C SER A 202 -38.73 -17.29 5.52
N SER A 203 -38.56 -16.32 4.62
CA SER A 203 -39.23 -16.35 3.30
C SER A 203 -38.33 -15.82 2.17
N GLY A 204 -37.07 -16.25 2.13
CA GLY A 204 -36.15 -15.96 1.02
C GLY A 204 -35.54 -17.26 0.50
N ASP A 205 -35.79 -17.54 -0.77
CA ASP A 205 -35.32 -18.73 -1.48
C ASP A 205 -33.78 -18.85 -1.35
N ARG A 206 -33.32 -19.90 -0.66
CA ARG A 206 -31.90 -20.19 -0.52
C ARG A 206 -31.45 -20.87 -1.81
N GLY A 207 -30.87 -20.08 -2.72
CA GLY A 207 -30.29 -20.62 -3.96
C GLY A 207 -29.31 -21.75 -3.66
N SER A 208 -29.68 -22.98 -4.02
CA SER A 208 -28.81 -24.16 -3.97
C SER A 208 -28.10 -24.32 -5.32
N ILE A 209 -26.78 -24.52 -5.31
CA ILE A 209 -26.04 -24.89 -6.52
C ILE A 209 -26.24 -26.39 -6.74
N LYS A 210 -27.08 -26.77 -7.72
CA LYS A 210 -27.10 -28.14 -8.23
C LYS A 210 -26.07 -28.26 -9.36
N ARG A 211 -25.02 -29.04 -9.13
CA ARG A 211 -24.09 -29.46 -10.19
C ARG A 211 -24.73 -30.66 -10.88
N GLY A 212 -25.22 -30.46 -12.11
CA GLY A 212 -25.87 -31.53 -12.88
C GLY A 212 -24.88 -32.61 -13.27
N GLU A 213 -25.23 -33.87 -13.01
CA GLU A 213 -24.60 -35.05 -13.60
C GLU A 213 -24.94 -35.12 -15.08
N SER A 214 -23.94 -34.93 -15.95
CA SER A 214 -23.83 -35.57 -17.27
C SER A 214 -22.48 -35.22 -17.86
N GLY A 215 -21.73 -36.25 -18.22
CA GLY A 215 -20.33 -36.15 -18.64
C GLY A 215 -20.12 -35.41 -19.96
N GLY A 216 -19.03 -34.66 -20.01
CA GLY A 216 -18.45 -34.05 -21.21
C GLY A 216 -17.08 -33.49 -20.88
N GLY A 217 -16.02 -34.08 -21.46
CA GLY A 217 -14.62 -33.81 -21.11
C GLY A 217 -14.10 -32.43 -21.54
N LEU A 218 -12.98 -32.04 -20.92
CA LEU A 218 -12.27 -30.75 -20.99
C LEU A 218 -11.72 -30.32 -22.38
N PHE A 219 -12.09 -30.99 -23.48
CA PHE A 219 -11.51 -30.76 -24.81
C PHE A 219 -12.54 -30.75 -25.96
N ASP A 220 -13.73 -30.20 -25.73
CA ASP A 220 -14.69 -30.04 -26.82
C ASP A 220 -14.60 -28.64 -27.47
N SER A 221 -14.64 -28.59 -28.80
CA SER A 221 -14.52 -27.35 -29.57
C SER A 221 -15.80 -26.50 -29.48
N PRO A 222 -15.71 -25.16 -29.51
CA PRO A 222 -16.87 -24.30 -29.29
C PRO A 222 -17.92 -24.49 -30.40
N LYS A 223 -19.17 -24.79 -30.02
CA LYS A 223 -20.29 -24.92 -30.96
C LYS A 223 -20.62 -23.59 -31.62
N LYS A 224 -20.72 -23.60 -32.96
CA LYS A 224 -21.19 -22.50 -33.81
C LYS A 224 -22.70 -22.30 -33.66
N SER A 225 -23.17 -21.52 -32.68
CA SER A 225 -24.44 -20.79 -32.81
C SER A 225 -24.56 -19.72 -31.72
N TYR A 226 -24.14 -18.50 -32.02
CA TYR A 226 -24.46 -17.33 -31.20
C TYR A 226 -25.64 -16.59 -31.86
N THR A 227 -26.84 -16.78 -31.32
CA THR A 227 -27.99 -15.92 -31.62
C THR A 227 -27.78 -14.55 -30.98
N LYS A 228 -27.64 -13.51 -31.81
CA LYS A 228 -27.52 -12.12 -31.37
C LYS A 228 -28.75 -11.69 -30.57
N PRO A 229 -28.61 -10.98 -29.42
CA PRO A 229 -29.74 -10.47 -28.67
C PRO A 229 -30.49 -9.37 -29.46
N LYS A 230 -31.83 -9.38 -29.40
CA LYS A 230 -32.70 -8.38 -30.03
C LYS A 230 -32.46 -6.99 -29.43
N THR A 231 -32.09 -6.01 -30.25
CA THR A 231 -32.09 -4.60 -29.87
C THR A 231 -33.51 -4.04 -29.99
N ARG A 232 -33.99 -3.38 -28.94
CA ARG A 232 -35.31 -2.73 -28.91
C ARG A 232 -35.21 -1.39 -29.66
N ILE A 233 -35.69 -1.36 -30.90
CA ILE A 233 -35.83 -0.12 -31.68
C ILE A 233 -37.08 0.61 -31.16
N GLY A 234 -36.90 1.76 -30.52
CA GLY A 234 -37.99 2.63 -30.09
C GLY A 234 -37.89 3.98 -30.81
N SER A 235 -38.87 4.30 -31.66
CA SER A 235 -39.03 5.60 -32.31
C SER A 235 -39.62 6.60 -31.32
N GLY A 236 -38.77 7.35 -30.60
CA GLY A 236 -39.21 8.48 -29.79
C GLY A 236 -39.49 9.70 -30.66
N GLY A 237 -40.76 10.06 -30.84
CA GLY A 237 -41.18 11.30 -31.50
C GLY A 237 -41.11 12.49 -30.53
N ILE A 238 -40.54 13.62 -30.98
CA ILE A 238 -40.50 14.88 -30.25
C ILE A 238 -41.67 15.74 -30.73
N SER A 239 -42.65 16.05 -29.86
CA SER A 239 -43.70 17.04 -30.14
C SER A 239 -43.38 18.39 -29.50
N ARG A 240 -43.42 19.48 -30.28
CA ARG A 240 -43.31 20.87 -29.77
C ARG A 240 -44.70 21.44 -29.43
N ARG A 241 -44.72 22.25 -28.37
CA ARG A 241 -45.87 22.77 -27.60
C ARG A 241 -46.82 23.69 -28.40
N GLY A 242 -48.14 23.52 -28.22
CA GLY A 242 -49.17 24.45 -28.73
C GLY A 242 -49.62 25.46 -27.66
N ARG A 243 -49.68 26.74 -28.02
CA ARG A 243 -50.18 27.86 -27.21
C ARG A 243 -51.70 27.80 -27.07
N ARG A 244 -52.22 27.97 -25.85
CA ARG A 244 -53.45 28.71 -25.56
C ARG A 244 -53.25 29.46 -24.25
#